data_AF-A0A351WJD6-F1
#
_entry.id   AF-A0A351WJD6-F1
#
_cell.length_a   1.000
_cell.length_b   1.000
_cell.length_c   1.000
_cell.angle_alpha   90.00
_cell.angle_beta   90.00
_cell.angle_gamma   90.00
#
_symmetry.space_group_name_H-M   'P 1'
#
loop_
_entity.id
_entity.type
_entity.pdbx_description
1 polymer ?
#
loop_
_entity_poly.entity_id
_entity_poly.type
_entity_poly.pdbx_seq_one_letter_code
_entity_poly.pdbx_strand_id
1 'polypeptide(L)' 'MTATITEKDREMARRCVECPVCTRARRKQRGVIFWFVKAIEDGLCPYCQAYERVYGRKAHEPEPRQP' A
#
# COMPACT_ATOMS: atom_id res chain seq x y z
N MET A 1 -13.76 12.83 -7.52
CA MET A 1 -12.87 13.08 -8.67
C MET A 1 -12.14 11.79 -8.97
N THR A 2 -12.54 11.07 -10.02
CA THR A 2 -11.91 9.81 -10.44
C THR A 2 -10.59 10.14 -11.15
N ALA A 3 -9.49 10.12 -10.40
CA ALA A 3 -8.16 10.20 -11.00
C ALA A 3 -8.03 9.02 -11.98
N THR A 4 -7.77 9.32 -13.25
CA THR A 4 -7.55 8.31 -14.29
C THR A 4 -6.34 7.47 -13.88
N ILE A 5 -6.57 6.22 -13.46
CA ILE A 5 -5.51 5.29 -13.09
C ILE A 5 -4.62 5.06 -14.32
N THR A 6 -3.36 5.48 -14.24
CA THR A 6 -2.40 5.30 -15.34
C THR A 6 -1.71 3.93 -15.26
N GLU A 7 -1.05 3.50 -16.34
CA GLU A 7 -0.19 2.29 -16.28
C GLU A 7 0.95 2.44 -15.28
N LYS A 8 1.50 3.64 -15.14
CA LYS A 8 2.52 3.95 -14.14
C LYS A 8 2.00 3.75 -12.72
N ASP A 9 0.75 4.14 -12.44
CA ASP A 9 0.13 3.89 -11.14
C ASP A 9 -0.01 2.38 -10.86
N ARG A 10 -0.38 1.59 -11.87
CA ARG A 10 -0.45 0.12 -11.73
C ARG A 10 0.92 -0.49 -11.47
N GLU A 11 1.97 -0.01 -12.14
CA GLU A 11 3.34 -0.48 -11.89
C GLU A 11 3.82 -0.11 -10.49
N MET A 12 3.61 1.14 -10.06
CA MET A 12 3.93 1.57 -8.69
C MET A 12 3.15 0.79 -7.64
N ALA A 13 1.87 0.51 -7.89
CA ALA A 13 1.05 -0.29 -7.00
C ALA A 13 1.54 -1.74 -6.91
N ARG A 14 2.01 -2.34 -8.02
CA ARG A 14 2.67 -3.67 -8.00
C ARG A 14 3.96 -3.64 -7.16
N ARG A 15 4.79 -2.61 -7.32
CA ARG A 15 6.00 -2.41 -6.49
C ARG A 15 5.68 -2.25 -5.00
N CYS A 16 4.55 -1.63 -4.67
CA CYS A 16 4.06 -1.55 -3.28
C CYS A 16 3.75 -2.94 -2.70
N VAL A 17 3.20 -3.86 -3.49
CA VAL A 17 2.93 -5.25 -3.08
C VAL A 17 4.23 -6.02 -2.82
N GLU A 18 5.26 -5.79 -3.65
CA GLU A 18 6.59 -6.39 -3.51
C GLU A 18 7.43 -5.74 -2.39
N CYS A 19 6.99 -4.62 -1.81
CA CYS A 19 7.75 -3.89 -0.82
C CYS A 19 7.81 -4.68 0.51
N PRO A 20 8.98 -5.14 0.96
CA PRO A 20 9.09 -6.00 2.15
C PRO A 20 8.58 -5.31 3.43
N VAL A 21 8.67 -3.98 3.50
CA VAL A 21 8.14 -3.18 4.62
C VAL A 21 6.62 -3.24 4.63
N CYS A 22 5.97 -2.98 3.48
CA CYS A 22 4.52 -3.03 3.35
C CYS A 22 4.00 -4.45 3.55
N THR A 23 4.62 -5.47 2.94
CA THR A 23 4.26 -6.88 3.14
C THR A 23 4.36 -7.29 4.62
N ARG A 24 5.43 -6.88 5.32
CA ARG A 24 5.61 -7.19 6.74
C ARG A 24 4.61 -6.44 7.62
N ALA A 25 4.28 -5.20 7.28
CA ALA A 25 3.22 -4.43 7.95
C ALA A 25 1.85 -5.09 7.77
N ARG A 26 1.49 -5.47 6.52
CA ARG A 26 0.24 -6.18 6.19
C ARG A 26 0.11 -7.51 6.93
N ARG A 27 1.20 -8.28 7.00
CA ARG A 27 1.20 -9.59 7.66
C ARG A 27 1.13 -9.48 9.18
N LYS A 28 1.85 -8.52 9.77
CA LYS A 28 1.97 -8.42 11.23
C LYS A 28 0.82 -7.63 11.86
N GLN A 29 0.26 -6.62 11.15
CA GLN A 29 -0.79 -5.71 11.62
C GLN A 29 -0.51 -5.00 12.96
N ARG A 30 0.73 -5.08 13.49
CA ARG A 30 1.12 -4.52 14.79
C ARG A 30 2.61 -4.26 14.90
N GLY A 31 2.96 -3.31 15.75
CA GLY A 31 4.34 -2.94 16.07
C GLY A 31 4.88 -1.76 15.26
N VAL A 32 6.15 -1.42 15.51
CA VAL A 32 6.80 -0.20 15.00
C VAL A 32 6.75 -0.10 13.46
N ILE A 33 6.92 -1.21 12.74
CA ILE A 33 6.85 -1.23 11.27
C ILE A 33 5.46 -0.88 10.76
N PHE A 34 4.41 -1.39 11.42
CA PHE A 34 3.02 -1.08 11.05
C PHE A 34 2.72 0.41 11.28
N TRP A 35 3.15 0.94 12.42
CA TRP A 35 2.99 2.37 12.72
C TRP A 35 3.76 3.25 11.74
N PHE A 36 4.97 2.86 11.36
CA PHE A 36 5.77 3.55 10.35
C PHE A 36 5.05 3.59 8.99
N VAL A 37 4.56 2.45 8.48
CA VAL A 37 3.81 2.40 7.21
C VAL A 37 2.58 3.31 7.26
N LYS A 38 1.82 3.24 8.36
CA LYS A 38 0.64 4.10 8.58
C LYS A 38 0.98 5.59 8.61
N ALA A 39 2.16 5.96 9.09
CA ALA A 39 2.61 7.36 9.10
C ALA A 39 3.08 7.85 7.71
N ILE A 40 3.68 6.97 6.89
CA ILE A 40 4.24 7.37 5.58
C ILE A 40 3.26 7.23 4.41
N GLU A 41 2.23 6.39 4.53
CA GLU A 41 1.33 6.09 3.42
C GLU A 41 0.48 7.29 2.97
N ASP A 42 0.21 8.23 3.88
CA ASP A 42 -0.70 9.36 3.65
C ASP A 42 -0.04 10.53 2.90
N GLY A 43 1.27 10.46 2.62
CA GLY A 43 1.97 11.57 1.96
C GLY A 43 3.42 11.35 1.58
N LEU A 44 4.14 10.46 2.24
CA LEU A 44 5.58 10.28 2.03
C LEU A 44 5.91 9.20 1.01
N CYS A 45 5.10 8.15 0.91
CA CYS A 45 5.36 7.03 0.02
C CYS A 45 4.50 7.09 -1.24
N PRO A 46 5.06 7.45 -2.42
CA PRO A 46 4.29 7.52 -3.66
C PRO A 46 3.72 6.15 -4.07
N TYR A 47 4.39 5.06 -3.70
CA TYR A 47 3.91 3.70 -3.95
C TYR A 47 2.66 3.35 -3.13
N CYS A 48 2.58 3.80 -1.88
CA CYS A 48 1.40 3.56 -1.04
C CYS A 48 0.18 4.32 -1.57
N GLN A 49 0.38 5.56 -2.01
CA GLN A 49 -0.67 6.35 -2.65
C GLN A 49 -1.12 5.73 -3.99
N ALA A 50 -0.19 5.25 -4.80
CA ALA A 50 -0.52 4.52 -6.02
C ALA A 50 -1.31 3.24 -5.72
N TYR A 51 -0.91 2.50 -4.69
CA TYR A 51 -1.64 1.33 -4.22
C TYR A 51 -3.08 1.67 -3.80
N GLU A 52 -3.27 2.74 -3.05
CA GLU A 52 -4.61 3.21 -2.65
C GLU A 52 -5.46 3.65 -3.84
N ARG A 53 -4.88 4.36 -4.81
CA ARG A 53 -5.60 4.76 -6.04
C ARG A 53 -6.00 3.57 -6.91
N VAL A 54 -5.12 2.56 -7.03
CA VAL A 54 -5.33 1.39 -7.91
C VAL A 54 -6.23 0.36 -7.26
N TYR A 55 -5.99 0.03 -6.00
CA TYR A 55 -6.68 -1.05 -5.28
C TYR A 55 -7.82 -0.54 -4.39
N GLY A 56 -7.97 0.77 -4.21
CA GLY A 56 -9.03 1.38 -3.39
C GLY A 56 -8.90 1.08 -1.90
N ARG A 57 -7.70 0.74 -1.42
CA ARG A 57 -7.46 0.24 -0.06
C ARG A 57 -6.09 0.68 0.45
N LYS A 58 -5.91 0.79 1.77
CA LYS A 58 -4.64 1.28 2.35
C LYS A 58 -3.55 0.22 2.26
N ALA A 59 -2.29 0.66 2.10
CA ALA A 59 -1.16 -0.25 1.90
C ALA A 59 -0.83 -1.08 3.14
N HIS A 60 -1.22 -0.64 4.34
CA HIS A 60 -1.06 -1.43 5.57
C HIS A 60 -2.17 -2.45 5.80
N GLU A 61 -3.28 -2.40 5.08
CA GLU A 61 -4.42 -3.29 5.34
C GLU A 61 -4.07 -4.75 5.05
N PRO A 62 -4.53 -5.69 5.90
CA PRO A 62 -4.24 -7.09 5.73
C PRO A 62 -4.74 -7.54 4.36
N GLU A 63 -3.99 -8.42 3.70
CA GLU A 63 -4.49 -9.00 2.45
C GLU A 63 -5.82 -9.69 2.74
N PRO A 64 -6.87 -9.45 1.92
CA PRO A 64 -8.10 -10.18 2.04
C PRO A 64 -7.69 -11.63 1.93
N ARG A 65 -8.02 -12.39 2.98
CA ARG A 65 -7.76 -13.82 3.09
C ARG A 65 -8.21 -14.43 1.75
N GLN A 66 -7.27 -14.69 0.83
CA GLN A 66 -7.62 -15.38 -0.40
C GLN A 66 -8.01 -16.79 0.07
N PRO A 67 -9.26 -17.22 -0.16
CA PRO A 67 -9.72 -18.55 0.23
C PRO A 67 -8.89 -19.64 -0.45
#